data_AF-A0A968PAC1-F1
#
_entry.id   AF-A0A968PAC1-F1
#
_cell.length_a   1.000
_cell.length_b   1.000
_cell.length_c   1.000
_cell.angle_alpha   90.00
_cell.angle_beta   90.00
_cell.angle_gamma   90.00
#
_symmetry.space_group_name_H-M   'P 1'
#
loop_
_entity.id
_entity.type
_entity.pdbx_description
1 polymer ?
#
loop_
_entity_poly.entity_id
_entity_poly.type
_entity_poly.pdbx_seq_one_letter_code
_entity_poly.pdbx_strand_id
1 'polypeptide(L)'
;MFIDADIQFRGDYVIRLLLHNKEIVTGAYPLKVINYNNIENKALSANKLASMTTEYVINARIQNPGMAKQKQLQVVGGLIEVLDAGTGFMLIKREVFQKFIDAYPKLRYTRDVTSINSDGSTNQLEVIHYAFFDTSIDEFSNRYLSEDYTFCRRWQK
;
A
#
# COMPACT_ATOMS: atom_id res chain seq x y z
N MET A 1 -6.67 -3.49 -9.30
CA MET A 1 -6.95 -2.22 -8.59
C MET A 1 -7.58 -2.59 -7.27
N PHE A 2 -7.02 -2.12 -6.17
CA PHE A 2 -7.62 -2.21 -4.84
C PHE A 2 -8.30 -0.89 -4.50
N ILE A 3 -9.51 -0.97 -3.98
CA ILE A 3 -10.30 0.16 -3.48
C ILE A 3 -11.02 -0.33 -2.22
N ASP A 4 -10.73 0.25 -1.07
CA ASP A 4 -11.46 -0.09 0.16
C ASP A 4 -12.89 0.44 0.07
N ALA A 5 -13.83 -0.30 0.64
CA ALA A 5 -15.26 0.02 0.58
C ALA A 5 -15.63 1.32 1.31
N ASP A 6 -14.74 1.85 2.15
CA ASP A 6 -14.93 3.08 2.93
C ASP A 6 -14.08 4.26 2.43
N ILE A 7 -13.45 4.13 1.26
CA ILE A 7 -12.75 5.24 0.62
C ILE A 7 -13.65 5.93 -0.38
N GLN A 8 -13.86 7.23 -0.17
CA GLN A 8 -14.50 8.10 -1.16
C GLN A 8 -13.46 8.66 -2.13
N PHE A 9 -13.72 8.52 -3.42
CA PHE A 9 -12.85 9.02 -4.47
C PHE A 9 -13.66 9.53 -5.66
N ARG A 10 -13.03 10.36 -6.50
CA ARG A 10 -13.59 10.76 -7.78
C ARG A 10 -13.15 9.77 -8.85
N GLY A 11 -14.05 9.40 -9.76
CA GLY A 11 -13.74 8.45 -10.84
C GLY A 11 -12.54 8.85 -11.70
N ASP A 12 -12.31 10.16 -11.91
CA ASP A 12 -11.16 10.65 -12.69
C ASP A 12 -9.81 10.32 -12.02
N TYR A 13 -9.77 10.02 -10.72
CA TYR A 13 -8.54 9.64 -10.04
C TYR A 13 -7.99 8.30 -10.52
N VAL A 14 -8.87 7.34 -10.84
CA VAL A 14 -8.45 6.05 -11.42
C VAL A 14 -7.80 6.27 -12.79
N ILE A 15 -8.36 7.17 -13.61
CA ILE A 15 -7.79 7.54 -14.91
C ILE A 15 -6.42 8.19 -14.72
N ARG A 16 -6.27 9.10 -13.75
CA ARG A 16 -4.96 9.71 -13.43
C ARG A 16 -3.93 8.64 -13.05
N LEU A 17 -4.27 7.67 -12.20
CA LEU A 17 -3.36 6.58 -11.83
C LEU A 17 -2.93 5.76 -13.07
N LEU A 18 -3.87 5.43 -13.95
CA LEU A 18 -3.58 4.74 -15.21
C LEU A 18 -2.62 5.53 -16.10
N LEU A 19 -2.82 6.84 -16.24
CA LEU A 19 -2.00 7.71 -17.09
C LEU A 19 -0.54 7.83 -16.62
N HIS A 20 -0.26 7.65 -15.32
CA HIS A 20 1.10 7.65 -14.80
C HIS A 20 1.91 6.40 -15.22
N ASN A 21 1.23 5.33 -15.66
CA ASN A 21 1.84 4.12 -16.22
C ASN A 21 2.94 3.47 -15.33
N LYS A 22 2.81 3.57 -14.01
CA LYS A 22 3.72 2.93 -13.06
C LYS A 22 3.29 1.50 -12.76
N GLU A 23 4.24 0.64 -12.43
CA GLU A 23 3.98 -0.77 -12.07
C GLU A 23 3.10 -0.87 -10.82
N ILE A 24 3.37 -0.02 -9.84
CA ILE A 24 2.56 0.19 -8.65
C ILE A 24 2.37 1.69 -8.49
N VAL A 25 1.14 2.15 -8.29
CA VAL A 25 0.82 3.54 -7.97
C VAL A 25 -0.38 3.57 -7.03
N THR A 26 -0.36 4.46 -6.04
CA THR A 26 -1.44 4.63 -5.08
C THR A 26 -1.91 6.09 -5.08
N GLY A 27 -3.18 6.32 -4.77
CA GLY A 27 -3.62 7.64 -4.35
C GLY A 27 -3.55 7.75 -2.83
N ALA A 28 -3.02 8.87 -2.33
CA ALA A 28 -2.96 9.09 -0.89
C ALA A 28 -4.36 9.35 -0.31
N TYR A 29 -4.68 8.67 0.78
CA TYR A 29 -5.91 8.86 1.56
C TYR A 29 -5.57 8.96 3.05
N PRO A 30 -6.41 9.64 3.85
CA PRO A 30 -6.12 9.90 5.26
C PRO A 30 -6.22 8.62 6.11
N LEU A 31 -5.40 8.53 7.15
CA LEU A 31 -5.55 7.56 8.23
C LEU A 31 -6.88 7.83 8.97
N LYS A 32 -7.50 6.78 9.49
CA LYS A 32 -8.69 6.87 10.36
C LYS A 32 -8.32 7.26 11.80
N VAL A 33 -7.41 8.21 11.93
CA VAL A 33 -6.86 8.69 13.21
C VAL A 33 -6.74 10.21 13.13
N ILE A 34 -7.09 10.87 14.23
CA ILE A 34 -6.88 12.31 14.40
C ILE A 34 -5.63 12.49 15.24
N ASN A 35 -4.58 13.09 14.67
CA ASN A 35 -3.38 13.43 15.44
C ASN A 35 -3.58 14.74 16.21
N TYR A 36 -4.00 14.62 17.47
CA TYR A 36 -4.19 15.77 18.36
C TYR A 36 -2.89 16.42 18.84
N ASN A 37 -1.74 15.74 18.74
CA ASN A 37 -0.45 16.28 19.22
C ASN A 37 0.03 17.47 18.39
N ASN A 38 -0.45 17.59 17.15
CA ASN A 38 -0.11 18.70 16.27
C ASN A 38 -0.97 19.95 16.51
N ILE A 39 -1.93 19.90 17.44
CA ILE A 39 -2.82 21.04 17.72
C ILE A 39 -2.14 21.94 18.75
N GLU A 40 -1.89 23.19 18.37
CA GLU A 40 -1.52 24.24 19.34
C GLU A 40 -2.77 24.72 20.10
N ASN A 41 -2.61 25.14 21.36
CA ASN A 41 -3.69 25.76 22.17
C ASN A 41 -4.09 27.15 21.64
N LYS A 42 -4.62 27.21 20.41
CA LYS A 42 -5.09 28.41 19.72
C LYS A 42 -6.42 28.11 19.04
N ALA A 43 -7.28 29.12 18.94
CA ALA A 43 -8.48 29.01 18.12
C ALA A 43 -8.07 28.87 16.64
N LEU A 44 -8.40 27.73 16.03
CA LEU A 44 -8.10 27.42 14.64
C LEU A 44 -9.39 27.34 13.82
N SER A 45 -9.32 27.71 12.55
CA SER A 45 -10.39 27.39 11.60
C SER A 45 -10.46 25.88 11.37
N ALA A 46 -11.65 25.38 11.02
CA ALA A 46 -11.85 23.95 10.74
C ALA A 46 -10.87 23.41 9.68
N ASN A 47 -10.60 24.17 8.62
CA ASN A 47 -9.66 23.79 7.57
C ASN A 47 -8.22 23.69 8.08
N LYS A 48 -7.79 24.63 8.94
CA LYS A 48 -6.44 24.61 9.49
C LYS A 48 -6.27 23.43 10.45
N LEU A 49 -7.26 23.17 11.29
CA LEU A 49 -7.30 22.02 12.18
C LEU A 49 -7.16 20.71 11.40
N ALA A 50 -8.01 20.51 10.38
CA ALA A 50 -7.96 19.32 9.52
C ALA A 50 -6.58 19.13 8.89
N SER A 51 -5.96 20.19 8.36
CA SER A 51 -4.63 20.09 7.75
C SER A 51 -3.51 19.70 8.72
N MET A 52 -3.66 19.99 10.02
CA MET A 52 -2.64 19.71 11.03
C MET A 52 -2.80 18.32 11.64
N THR A 53 -4.02 17.81 11.69
CA THR A 53 -4.33 16.52 12.32
C THR A 53 -4.42 15.36 11.34
N THR A 54 -4.51 15.64 10.04
CA THR A 54 -4.62 14.62 8.99
C THR A 54 -3.26 14.04 8.65
N GLU A 55 -3.12 12.75 8.92
CA GLU A 55 -2.02 11.94 8.40
C GLU A 55 -2.52 11.05 7.27
N TYR A 56 -1.62 10.60 6.40
CA TYR A 56 -1.94 9.78 5.24
C TYR A 56 -1.32 8.39 5.37
N VAL A 57 -1.93 7.39 4.76
CA VAL A 57 -1.45 5.99 4.75
C VAL A 57 -0.30 5.80 3.76
N ILE A 58 0.73 6.65 3.87
CA ILE A 58 1.93 6.61 3.05
C ILE A 58 3.17 6.87 3.92
N ASN A 59 4.27 6.20 3.57
CA ASN A 59 5.58 6.47 4.13
C ASN A 59 6.48 6.97 3.01
N ALA A 60 6.68 8.28 2.92
CA ALA A 60 7.45 8.87 1.82
C ALA A 60 8.94 8.50 1.88
N ARG A 61 9.56 8.23 0.73
CA ARG A 61 11.01 8.05 0.65
C ARG A 61 11.67 9.42 0.75
N ILE A 62 12.39 9.66 1.84
CA ILE A 62 13.11 10.91 2.07
C ILE A 62 14.50 10.80 1.45
N GLN A 63 14.85 11.73 0.56
CA GLN A 63 16.22 11.89 0.08
C GLN A 63 17.08 12.59 1.15
N ASN A 64 18.30 12.10 1.37
CA ASN A 64 19.27 12.65 2.33
C ASN A 64 18.78 12.70 3.79
N PRO A 65 18.47 11.55 4.43
CA PRO A 65 17.97 11.50 5.82
C PRO A 65 18.93 12.12 6.85
N GLY A 66 20.22 12.25 6.53
CA GLY A 66 21.23 12.87 7.40
C GLY A 66 21.20 14.41 7.45
N MET A 67 20.49 15.09 6.54
CA MET A 67 20.34 16.55 6.58
C MET A 67 19.02 16.93 7.27
N ALA A 68 19.06 16.93 8.61
CA ALA A 68 17.93 17.13 9.52
C ALA A 68 17.09 18.42 9.33
N LYS A 69 17.47 19.33 8.42
CA LYS A 69 16.79 20.63 8.25
C LYS A 69 15.83 20.73 7.08
N GLN A 70 15.87 19.83 6.09
CA GLN A 70 14.87 19.85 5.00
C GLN A 70 14.60 18.43 4.49
N LYS A 71 13.52 17.82 4.97
CA LYS A 71 12.89 16.67 4.29
C LYS A 71 12.30 17.19 2.97
N GLN A 72 13.09 17.21 1.90
CA GLN A 72 12.58 17.56 0.58
C GLN A 72 11.93 16.32 -0.03
N LEU A 73 10.61 16.39 -0.23
CA LEU A 73 9.89 15.42 -1.05
C LEU A 73 10.04 15.84 -2.50
N GLN A 74 10.67 14.98 -3.30
CA GLN A 74 10.75 15.22 -4.73
C GLN A 74 9.43 14.83 -5.38
N VAL A 75 8.77 15.81 -6.02
CA VAL A 75 7.58 15.57 -6.83
C VAL A 75 8.01 15.44 -8.29
N VAL A 76 7.80 14.27 -8.89
CA VAL A 76 8.12 14.01 -10.30
C VAL A 76 6.84 13.66 -11.04
N GLY A 77 6.42 14.54 -11.96
CA GLY A 77 5.22 14.34 -12.75
C GLY A 77 3.94 14.21 -11.91
N GLY A 78 3.87 14.90 -10.76
CA GLY A 78 2.74 14.82 -9.83
C GLY A 78 2.76 13.62 -8.87
N LEU A 79 3.80 12.80 -8.90
CA LEU A 79 4.00 11.68 -7.97
C LEU A 79 5.11 11.96 -6.98
N ILE A 80 5.00 11.36 -5.81
CA ILE A 80 6.04 11.29 -4.79
C ILE A 80 6.41 9.82 -4.63
N GLU A 81 7.71 9.54 -4.52
CA GLU A 81 8.17 8.18 -4.22
C GLU A 81 7.92 7.84 -2.75
N VAL A 82 7.41 6.63 -2.50
CA VAL A 82 7.09 6.14 -1.17
C VAL A 82 7.81 4.81 -0.92
N LEU A 83 8.18 4.59 0.34
CA LEU A 83 8.63 3.31 0.85
C LEU A 83 7.47 2.35 1.04
N ASP A 84 6.37 2.85 1.62
CA ASP A 84 5.20 2.05 1.94
C ASP A 84 3.94 2.85 1.62
N ALA A 85 2.88 2.16 1.22
CA ALA A 85 1.56 2.75 1.07
C ALA A 85 0.49 1.71 1.36
N GLY A 86 -0.63 2.19 1.90
CA GLY A 86 -1.82 1.35 2.07
C GLY A 86 -2.44 0.94 0.73
N THR A 87 -3.00 -0.27 0.69
CA THR A 87 -3.64 -0.83 -0.51
C THR A 87 -5.02 -0.26 -0.80
N GLY A 88 -5.61 0.51 0.10
CA GLY A 88 -7.00 0.97 0.00
C GLY A 88 -7.31 1.83 -1.22
N PHE A 89 -6.31 2.37 -1.92
CA PHE A 89 -6.51 2.97 -3.24
C PHE A 89 -5.31 2.77 -4.17
N MET A 90 -4.98 1.51 -4.45
CA MET A 90 -3.75 1.10 -5.13
C MET A 90 -4.00 0.41 -6.48
N LEU A 91 -3.32 0.89 -7.53
CA LEU A 91 -3.26 0.27 -8.84
C LEU A 91 -1.94 -0.50 -8.97
N ILE A 92 -2.06 -1.80 -9.25
CA ILE A 92 -0.94 -2.73 -9.44
C ILE A 92 -1.10 -3.35 -10.83
N LYS A 93 -0.06 -3.27 -11.65
CA LYS A 93 -0.05 -3.92 -12.96
C LYS A 93 0.09 -5.44 -12.83
N ARG A 94 -0.43 -6.16 -13.82
CA ARG A 94 -0.39 -7.63 -13.82
C ARG A 94 1.05 -8.16 -13.79
N GLU A 95 1.98 -7.54 -14.52
CA GLU A 95 3.38 -7.98 -14.57
C GLU A 95 4.10 -7.94 -13.22
N VAL A 96 3.62 -7.14 -12.26
CA VAL A 96 4.17 -7.11 -10.89
C VAL A 96 4.04 -8.48 -10.25
N PHE A 97 2.89 -9.13 -10.38
CA PHE A 97 2.67 -10.45 -9.79
C PHE A 97 3.53 -11.52 -10.44
N GLN A 98 3.77 -11.44 -11.76
CA GLN A 98 4.70 -12.35 -12.43
C GLN A 98 6.13 -12.19 -11.88
N LYS A 99 6.60 -10.95 -11.75
CA LYS A 99 7.92 -10.66 -11.14
C LYS A 99 8.00 -11.17 -9.71
N PHE A 100 6.92 -11.05 -8.94
CA PHE A 100 6.86 -11.58 -7.58
C PHE A 100 6.94 -13.12 -7.56
N ILE A 101 6.29 -13.82 -8.48
CA ILE A 101 6.37 -15.28 -8.59
C ILE A 101 7.82 -15.72 -8.85
N ASP A 102 8.49 -15.04 -9.77
CA ASP A 102 9.86 -15.36 -10.17
C ASP A 102 10.86 -15.04 -9.04
N ALA A 103 10.71 -13.88 -8.38
CA ALA A 103 11.60 -13.43 -7.32
C ALA A 103 11.36 -14.14 -5.96
N TYR A 104 10.11 -14.53 -5.69
CA TYR A 104 9.69 -15.07 -4.40
C TYR A 104 8.95 -16.42 -4.54
N PRO A 105 9.60 -17.48 -5.03
CA PRO A 105 8.96 -18.79 -5.20
C PRO A 105 8.42 -19.39 -3.89
N LYS A 106 9.00 -18.98 -2.74
CA LYS A 106 8.57 -19.39 -1.40
C LYS A 106 7.19 -18.84 -0.99
N LEU A 107 6.63 -17.86 -1.69
CA LEU A 107 5.28 -17.37 -1.41
C LEU A 107 4.20 -18.33 -1.91
N ARG A 108 4.56 -19.32 -2.74
CA ARG A 108 3.63 -20.34 -3.19
C ARG A 108 3.22 -21.22 -2.00
N TYR A 109 1.92 -21.45 -1.85
CA TYR A 109 1.39 -22.36 -0.84
C TYR A 109 0.26 -23.23 -1.37
N THR A 110 0.04 -24.36 -0.71
CA THR A 110 -1.09 -25.27 -0.95
C THR A 110 -2.18 -24.96 0.08
N ARG A 111 -3.42 -24.79 -0.37
CA ARG A 111 -4.55 -24.54 0.54
C ARG A 111 -5.05 -25.87 1.12
N ASP A 112 -5.45 -25.86 2.38
CA ASP A 112 -6.04 -27.01 3.07
C ASP A 112 -7.49 -27.35 2.64
N VAL A 113 -8.18 -26.44 1.94
CA VAL A 113 -9.59 -26.64 1.56
C VAL A 113 -9.69 -27.33 0.20
N THR A 114 -10.26 -28.53 0.20
CA THR A 114 -10.73 -29.22 -1.01
C THR A 114 -12.11 -28.69 -1.38
N SER A 115 -12.26 -28.19 -2.61
CA SER A 115 -13.58 -27.86 -3.13
C SER A 115 -14.31 -29.17 -3.43
N ILE A 116 -15.43 -29.39 -2.74
CA ILE A 116 -16.36 -30.48 -3.06
C ILE A 116 -17.30 -29.93 -4.14
N ASN A 117 -17.30 -30.54 -5.32
CA ASN A 117 -18.23 -30.22 -6.38
C ASN A 117 -19.66 -30.60 -5.96
N SER A 118 -20.67 -30.01 -6.60
CA SER A 118 -22.08 -30.31 -6.36
C SER A 118 -22.47 -31.77 -6.65
N ASP A 119 -21.64 -32.53 -7.38
CA ASP A 119 -21.80 -33.96 -7.65
C ASP A 119 -21.08 -34.87 -6.64
N GLY A 120 -20.49 -34.30 -5.59
CA GLY A 120 -19.74 -35.03 -4.56
C GLY A 120 -18.31 -35.43 -4.95
N SER A 121 -17.86 -35.08 -6.17
CA SER A 121 -16.46 -35.26 -6.56
C SER A 121 -15.57 -34.21 -5.89
N THR A 122 -14.42 -34.63 -5.40
CA THR A 122 -13.37 -33.71 -4.95
C THR A 122 -12.48 -33.39 -6.14
N ASN A 123 -12.66 -32.21 -6.73
CA ASN A 123 -11.66 -31.71 -7.66
C ASN A 123 -10.65 -30.91 -6.84
N GLN A 124 -9.47 -31.48 -6.63
CA GLN A 124 -8.29 -30.65 -6.38
C GLN A 124 -8.00 -29.92 -7.69
N LEU A 125 -8.78 -28.88 -8.00
CA LEU A 125 -8.27 -27.87 -8.91
C LEU A 125 -6.98 -27.40 -8.26
N GLU A 126 -5.83 -27.71 -8.87
CA GLU A 126 -4.50 -27.23 -8.50
C GLU A 126 -4.43 -25.72 -8.76
N VAL A 127 -5.33 -24.97 -8.12
CA VAL A 127 -5.25 -23.52 -8.12
C VAL A 127 -3.98 -23.20 -7.37
N ILE A 128 -3.05 -22.55 -8.07
CA ILE A 128 -1.79 -22.14 -7.48
C ILE A 128 -2.08 -20.89 -6.63
N HIS A 129 -1.70 -20.93 -5.35
CA HIS A 129 -1.88 -19.80 -4.44
C HIS A 129 -0.54 -19.18 -4.10
N TYR A 130 -0.57 -17.86 -3.89
CA TYR A 130 0.58 -17.07 -3.50
C TYR A 130 0.21 -16.12 -2.38
N ALA A 131 1.07 -16.05 -1.36
CA ALA A 131 0.95 -15.17 -0.21
C ALA A 131 1.57 -13.79 -0.51
N PHE A 132 1.11 -13.12 -1.58
CA PHE A 132 1.65 -11.80 -1.98
C PHE A 132 1.45 -10.73 -0.90
N PHE A 133 0.30 -10.75 -0.25
CA PHE A 133 -0.12 -9.86 0.85
C PHE A 133 -0.13 -10.64 2.16
N ASP A 134 1.06 -10.96 2.66
CA ASP A 134 1.26 -11.58 3.97
C ASP A 134 2.04 -10.59 4.85
N THR A 135 2.02 -10.80 6.16
CA THR A 135 2.71 -9.93 7.13
C THR A 135 4.15 -10.37 7.32
N SER A 136 5.01 -9.49 7.84
CA SER A 136 6.39 -9.85 8.15
C SER A 136 6.98 -8.95 9.22
N ILE A 137 8.03 -9.41 9.90
CA ILE A 137 8.88 -8.54 10.72
C ILE A 137 10.02 -8.04 9.84
N ASP A 138 10.18 -6.73 9.73
CA ASP A 138 11.30 -6.13 9.00
C ASP A 138 12.62 -6.39 9.72
N GLU A 139 13.55 -7.08 9.07
CA GLU A 139 14.82 -7.52 9.67
C GLU A 139 15.72 -6.34 10.10
N PHE A 140 15.59 -5.18 9.46
CA PHE A 140 16.44 -4.02 9.73
C PHE A 140 15.91 -3.13 10.86
N SER A 141 14.61 -2.82 10.82
CA SER A 141 13.97 -1.94 11.80
C SER A 141 13.28 -2.68 12.95
N ASN A 142 13.18 -4.01 12.89
CA ASN A 142 12.44 -4.85 13.83
C ASN A 142 10.97 -4.44 13.99
N ARG A 143 10.38 -3.85 12.94
CA ARG A 143 8.98 -3.42 12.93
C ARG A 143 8.11 -4.54 12.36
N TYR A 144 6.96 -4.74 12.99
CA TYR A 144 5.88 -5.51 12.37
C TYR A 144 5.33 -4.73 11.17
N LEU A 145 5.31 -5.37 10.01
CA LEU A 145 4.74 -4.84 8.78
C LEU A 145 3.41 -5.54 8.51
N SER A 146 2.38 -4.73 8.27
CA SER A 146 1.10 -5.16 7.71
C SER A 146 1.28 -5.69 6.29
N GLU A 147 0.26 -6.37 5.77
CA GLU A 147 0.28 -7.05 4.48
C GLU A 147 0.61 -6.13 3.29
N ASP A 148 0.12 -4.90 3.34
CA ASP A 148 0.36 -3.84 2.35
C ASP A 148 1.82 -3.35 2.39
N TYR A 149 2.39 -3.17 3.57
CA TYR A 149 3.74 -2.70 3.78
C TYR A 149 4.75 -3.81 3.45
N THR A 150 4.48 -5.05 3.86
CA THR A 150 5.27 -6.21 3.45
C THR A 150 5.31 -6.37 1.93
N PHE A 151 4.16 -6.20 1.25
CA PHE A 151 4.13 -6.17 -0.21
C PHE A 151 5.01 -5.05 -0.78
N CYS A 152 4.90 -3.82 -0.29
CA CYS A 152 5.73 -2.70 -0.72
C CYS A 152 7.24 -2.96 -0.50
N ARG A 153 7.62 -3.57 0.62
CA ARG A 153 9.02 -3.88 0.96
C ARG A 153 9.60 -5.00 0.10
N ARG A 154 8.81 -6.03 -0.21
CA ARG A 154 9.21 -7.09 -1.15
C ARG A 154 9.41 -6.51 -2.55
N TRP A 155 8.57 -5.58 -3.00
CA TRP A 155 8.75 -4.97 -4.32
C TRP A 155 10.03 -4.14 -4.48
N GLN A 156 10.55 -3.58 -3.38
CA GLN A 156 11.78 -2.78 -3.39
C GLN A 156 13.07 -3.62 -3.39
N LYS A 157 12.96 -4.94 -3.23
CA LYS A 157 14.06 -5.89 -3.21
C LYS A 157 14.09 -6.67 -4.51
#